data_AF-A0A7Y4WH41-F1
#
_entry.id   AF-A0A7Y4WH41-F1
#
_cell.length_a   1.000
_cell.length_b   1.000
_cell.length_c   1.000
_cell.angle_alpha   90.00
_cell.angle_beta   90.00
_cell.angle_gamma   90.00
#
_symmetry.space_group_name_H-M   'P 1'
#
loop_
_entity.id
_entity.type
_entity.pdbx_description
1 polymer ?
#
loop_
_entity_poly.entity_id
_entity_poly.type
_entity_poly.pdbx_seq_one_letter_code
_entity_poly.pdbx_strand_id
1 'polypeptide(L)'
;MKAVLWLALVACQITATDVKLDGDRLRMLSNDALLREYEAAGTALDRFFPMDGSVHRLAWTPRPLRLNSAQNEIVRRGRTIVPGLIGFLQQEVPKSRPNNPQGVRLSFTSDVLHLLVKIGDERAAPVIMRILSGFDGQADLDERRAALDAIRQLTHVCFSTIDPSNGYCGDAVQHADARPVEHWPESMEEPAELYRRWLEGEGLDPSQWLAIARRQARSELATEHIDRIYCAATFLRAAPERDDDPDATLARLMHVIERMKRAPQGGPYDYQYEGVLASLPIGNYFHLAAGFGPRARPYSGTLIRLQREMGETAWGAYEQLRRMGGNEILAHFIERLPRVDAEVAKIDADPARPEAFKSDDPRLAWLQTQWQIRCGIDRWAGRLFDGDADRIAWWESNKTMTSEQQLRPNLALLMKQADEDTASFAVSLAREVLPEAPVEGAGPFRQAWLEAHRTALVYDENAGVFRVK
;
A
#
# COMPACT_ATOMS: atom_id res chain seq x y z
N MET A 1 -3.81 -9.08 25.13
CA MET A 1 -3.87 -7.98 24.14
C MET A 1 -2.82 -6.87 24.33
N LYS A 2 -2.45 -6.48 25.56
CA LYS A 2 -1.41 -5.43 25.81
C LYS A 2 0.02 -5.81 25.33
N ALA A 3 0.35 -7.09 25.20
CA ALA A 3 1.69 -7.56 24.86
C ALA A 3 2.04 -7.54 23.35
N VAL A 4 1.07 -7.75 22.45
CA VAL A 4 1.27 -7.63 21.00
C VAL A 4 1.49 -6.16 20.61
N LEU A 5 0.88 -5.24 21.36
CA LEU A 5 1.21 -3.81 21.29
C LEU A 5 2.63 -3.52 21.80
N TRP A 6 3.14 -4.26 22.79
CA TRP A 6 4.40 -3.97 23.49
C TRP A 6 5.64 -4.14 22.60
N LEU A 7 5.66 -5.12 21.69
CA LEU A 7 6.72 -5.30 20.69
C LEU A 7 6.76 -4.20 19.61
N ALA A 8 5.62 -3.56 19.32
CA ALA A 8 5.56 -2.34 18.51
C ALA A 8 5.93 -1.07 19.31
N LEU A 9 5.77 -1.11 20.63
CA LEU A 9 5.91 0.03 21.55
C LEU A 9 7.36 0.35 21.94
N VAL A 10 8.20 -0.65 22.20
CA VAL A 10 9.64 -0.42 22.49
C VAL A 10 10.38 0.08 21.24
N ALA A 11 9.86 -0.22 20.05
CA ALA A 11 10.38 0.27 18.78
C ALA A 11 9.97 1.71 18.43
N CYS A 12 8.88 2.24 19.01
CA CYS A 12 8.40 3.62 18.75
C CYS A 12 9.07 4.71 19.61
N GLN A 13 9.86 4.34 20.62
CA GLN A 13 10.53 5.30 21.52
C GLN A 13 11.98 5.65 21.12
N ILE A 14 12.52 5.05 20.06
CA ILE A 14 13.69 5.60 19.36
C ILE A 14 13.19 6.86 18.64
N THR A 15 13.66 8.01 19.09
CA THR A 15 12.78 9.15 19.37
C THR A 15 12.28 9.90 18.12
N ALA A 16 11.00 10.29 18.12
CA ALA A 16 10.47 11.28 17.17
C ALA A 16 11.30 12.60 17.17
N THR A 17 11.94 12.90 18.31
CA THR A 17 12.89 14.02 18.46
C THR A 17 14.12 13.85 17.58
N ASP A 18 14.72 12.65 17.51
CA ASP A 18 15.90 12.38 16.66
C ASP A 18 15.54 12.46 15.18
N VAL A 19 14.36 11.95 14.79
CA VAL A 19 13.86 12.04 13.41
C VAL A 19 13.61 13.50 13.01
N LYS A 20 13.03 14.31 13.91
CA LYS A 20 12.77 15.73 13.66
C LYS A 20 14.06 16.56 13.57
N LEU A 21 15.00 16.33 14.48
CA LEU A 21 16.29 17.03 14.49
C LEU A 21 17.13 16.71 13.24
N ASP A 22 17.13 15.44 12.80
CA ASP A 22 17.83 15.07 11.57
C ASP A 22 17.14 15.67 10.33
N GLY A 23 15.80 15.70 10.30
CA GLY A 23 15.04 16.35 9.23
C GLY A 23 15.37 17.84 9.06
N ASP A 24 15.42 18.61 10.15
CA ASP A 24 15.76 20.04 10.09
C ASP A 24 17.22 20.27 9.66
N ARG A 25 18.16 19.43 10.10
CA ARG A 25 19.55 19.46 9.64
C ARG A 25 19.65 19.21 8.14
N LEU A 26 18.99 18.17 7.62
CA LEU A 26 19.04 17.77 6.21
C LEU A 26 18.44 18.84 5.29
N ARG A 27 17.39 19.56 5.75
CA ARG A 27 16.78 20.68 5.01
C ARG A 27 17.74 21.84 4.76
N MET A 28 18.72 22.04 5.64
CA MET A 28 19.72 23.12 5.52
C MET A 28 20.87 22.78 4.54
N LEU A 29 21.02 21.52 4.14
CA LEU A 29 22.09 21.10 3.23
C LEU A 29 21.83 21.60 1.80
N SER A 30 22.89 21.93 1.05
CA SER A 30 22.77 22.05 -0.42
C SER A 30 22.46 20.69 -1.06
N ASN A 31 22.01 20.66 -2.31
CA ASN A 31 21.74 19.38 -3.01
C ASN A 31 22.99 18.48 -3.01
N ASP A 32 24.16 19.02 -3.33
CA ASP A 32 25.41 18.25 -3.32
C ASP A 32 25.78 17.73 -1.92
N ALA A 33 25.57 18.55 -0.89
CA ALA A 33 25.84 18.14 0.49
C ALA A 33 24.88 17.05 0.95
N LEU A 34 23.61 17.12 0.54
CA LEU A 34 22.61 16.08 0.81
C LEU A 34 22.94 14.77 0.10
N LEU A 35 23.37 14.80 -1.17
CA LEU A 35 23.77 13.59 -1.89
C LEU A 35 25.03 12.95 -1.28
N ARG A 36 25.99 13.75 -0.82
CA ARG A 36 27.14 13.24 -0.05
C ARG A 36 26.74 12.62 1.29
N GLU A 37 25.80 13.24 1.99
CA GLU A 37 25.24 12.69 3.24
C GLU A 37 24.52 11.36 2.98
N TYR A 38 23.74 11.28 1.90
CA TYR A 38 23.08 10.05 1.45
C TYR A 38 24.08 8.93 1.14
N GLU A 39 25.11 9.19 0.34
CA GLU A 39 26.15 8.19 0.01
C GLU A 39 26.93 7.75 1.27
N ALA A 40 27.25 8.70 2.15
CA ALA A 40 27.94 8.39 3.41
C ALA A 40 27.07 7.54 4.35
N ALA A 41 25.77 7.85 4.44
CA ALA A 41 24.82 7.10 5.24
C ALA A 41 24.65 5.67 4.71
N GLY A 42 24.50 5.49 3.39
CA GLY A 42 24.38 4.16 2.80
C GLY A 42 25.67 3.34 2.89
N THR A 43 26.84 3.97 2.68
CA THR A 43 28.14 3.29 2.83
C THR A 43 28.37 2.80 4.26
N ALA A 44 27.86 3.53 5.25
CA ALA A 44 27.93 3.12 6.65
C ALA A 44 27.09 1.86 6.97
N LEU A 45 26.13 1.48 6.11
CA LEU A 45 25.30 0.28 6.28
C LEU A 45 25.96 -1.00 5.75
N ASP A 46 26.93 -0.91 4.84
CA ASP A 46 27.62 -2.04 4.21
C ASP A 46 28.29 -2.98 5.24
N ARG A 47 28.59 -2.47 6.44
CA ARG A 47 29.16 -3.26 7.54
C ARG A 47 28.14 -4.06 8.36
N PHE A 48 26.84 -3.89 8.11
CA PHE A 48 25.79 -4.35 9.03
C PHE A 48 24.70 -5.20 8.38
N PHE A 49 24.56 -5.22 7.06
CA PHE A 49 23.49 -5.97 6.41
C PHE A 49 23.96 -6.69 5.13
N PRO A 50 23.53 -7.94 4.90
CA PRO A 50 23.55 -8.51 3.56
C PRO A 50 22.58 -7.70 2.69
N MET A 51 23.12 -6.91 1.77
CA MET A 51 22.34 -6.12 0.80
C MET A 51 21.98 -7.01 -0.41
N ASP A 52 21.31 -8.15 -0.23
CA ASP A 52 20.87 -8.94 -1.37
C ASP A 52 19.60 -8.35 -2.00
N GLY A 53 19.70 -7.92 -3.25
CA GLY A 53 18.65 -7.91 -4.28
C GLY A 53 17.30 -7.23 -4.07
N SER A 54 16.92 -6.81 -2.87
CA SER A 54 15.62 -6.18 -2.60
C SER A 54 15.64 -5.44 -1.25
N VAL A 55 16.08 -4.19 -1.27
CA VAL A 55 16.06 -3.26 -0.12
C VAL A 55 14.62 -2.90 0.33
N HIS A 56 13.58 -3.57 -0.20
CA HIS A 56 12.19 -3.37 0.18
C HIS A 56 11.80 -3.90 1.57
N ARG A 57 12.70 -4.49 2.36
CA ARG A 57 12.40 -4.97 3.71
C ARG A 57 13.44 -4.52 4.73
N LEU A 58 13.40 -3.25 5.12
CA LEU A 58 14.24 -2.74 6.22
C LEU A 58 13.52 -2.87 7.57
N ALA A 59 14.08 -3.75 8.40
CA ALA A 59 13.82 -3.84 9.82
C ALA A 59 14.72 -2.87 10.63
N TRP A 60 14.08 -1.92 11.31
CA TRP A 60 14.27 -1.50 12.70
C TRP A 60 15.69 -1.51 13.34
N THR A 61 16.64 -0.76 12.78
CA THR A 61 17.80 -0.25 13.56
C THR A 61 17.95 1.28 13.40
N PRO A 62 18.67 2.00 14.28
CA PRO A 62 18.79 3.47 14.21
C PRO A 62 19.59 4.00 13.01
N ARG A 63 20.41 3.16 12.35
CA ARG A 63 21.24 3.57 11.20
C ARG A 63 20.48 3.62 9.86
N PRO A 64 19.55 2.69 9.57
CA PRO A 64 18.55 2.85 8.53
C PRO A 64 17.79 4.19 8.60
N LEU A 65 17.65 4.79 9.80
CA LEU A 65 16.97 6.07 9.94
C LEU A 65 17.68 7.20 9.19
N ARG A 66 19.02 7.29 9.21
CA ARG A 66 19.75 8.37 8.51
C ARG A 66 19.62 8.27 6.99
N LEU A 67 19.75 7.07 6.44
CA LEU A 67 19.57 6.84 5.01
C LEU A 67 18.12 7.16 4.60
N ASN A 68 17.14 6.65 5.35
CA ASN A 68 15.73 6.92 5.10
C ASN A 68 15.40 8.43 5.22
N SER A 69 15.96 9.13 6.21
CA SER A 69 15.81 10.59 6.35
C SER A 69 16.37 11.33 5.15
N ALA A 70 17.56 10.94 4.66
CA ALA A 70 18.15 11.52 3.46
C ALA A 70 17.32 11.23 2.21
N GLN A 71 16.84 9.99 2.02
CA GLN A 71 15.94 9.61 0.92
C GLN A 71 14.64 10.42 0.95
N ASN A 72 14.01 10.56 2.11
CA ASN A 72 12.78 11.34 2.29
C ASN A 72 13.02 12.82 1.95
N GLU A 73 14.14 13.39 2.37
CA GLU A 73 14.52 14.75 2.03
C GLU A 73 14.81 14.91 0.53
N ILE A 74 15.46 13.93 -0.12
CA ILE A 74 15.68 13.90 -1.57
C ILE A 74 14.34 13.93 -2.32
N VAL A 75 13.39 13.04 -1.95
CA VAL A 75 12.05 13.01 -2.56
C VAL A 75 11.31 14.32 -2.32
N ARG A 76 11.39 14.90 -1.11
CA ARG A 76 10.78 16.20 -0.78
C ARG A 76 11.29 17.34 -1.68
N ARG A 77 12.58 17.34 -2.04
CA ARG A 77 13.16 18.35 -2.96
C ARG A 77 12.70 18.18 -4.41
N GLY A 78 12.22 16.99 -4.76
CA GLY A 78 11.60 16.69 -6.05
C GLY A 78 12.51 17.02 -7.23
N ARG A 79 11.96 17.73 -8.23
CA ARG A 79 12.66 18.04 -9.49
C ARG A 79 13.98 18.80 -9.34
N THR A 80 14.19 19.52 -8.24
CA THR A 80 15.38 20.36 -8.05
C THR A 80 16.67 19.55 -7.82
N ILE A 81 16.57 18.32 -7.29
CA ILE A 81 17.72 17.46 -6.99
C ILE A 81 18.02 16.44 -8.10
N VAL A 82 17.10 16.26 -9.06
CA VAL A 82 17.21 15.29 -10.15
C VAL A 82 18.51 15.40 -10.96
N PRO A 83 19.00 16.59 -11.36
CA PRO A 83 20.29 16.68 -12.06
C PRO A 83 21.46 16.11 -11.25
N GLY A 84 21.44 16.31 -9.93
CA GLY A 84 22.44 15.76 -9.02
C GLY A 84 22.36 14.23 -8.91
N LEU A 85 21.14 13.68 -8.84
CA LEU A 85 20.92 12.22 -8.86
C LEU A 85 21.37 11.57 -10.17
N ILE A 86 21.10 12.21 -11.31
CA ILE A 86 21.58 11.76 -12.63
C ILE A 86 23.11 11.77 -12.67
N GLY A 87 23.74 12.85 -12.23
CA GLY A 87 25.20 12.95 -12.15
C GLY A 87 25.80 11.91 -11.20
N PHE A 88 25.13 11.64 -10.08
CA PHE A 88 25.51 10.58 -9.15
C PHE A 88 25.44 9.20 -9.81
N LEU A 89 24.34 8.84 -10.48
CA LEU A 89 24.21 7.57 -11.22
C LEU A 89 25.29 7.39 -12.28
N GLN A 90 25.59 8.43 -13.05
CA GLN A 90 26.61 8.37 -14.09
C GLN A 90 28.02 8.10 -13.54
N GLN A 91 28.29 8.53 -12.31
CA GLN A 91 29.54 8.23 -11.60
C GLN A 91 29.49 6.88 -10.90
N GLU A 92 28.31 6.42 -10.51
CA GLU A 92 28.09 5.24 -9.69
C GLU A 92 28.11 3.95 -10.49
N VAL A 93 27.41 3.89 -11.63
CA VAL A 93 27.31 2.70 -12.49
C VAL A 93 28.68 2.14 -12.90
N PRO A 94 29.70 2.97 -13.24
CA PRO A 94 31.03 2.45 -13.57
C PRO A 94 31.84 1.96 -12.35
N LYS A 95 31.40 2.23 -11.10
CA LYS A 95 32.18 1.85 -9.90
C LYS A 95 32.07 0.35 -9.67
N SER A 96 33.18 -0.35 -9.86
CA SER A 96 33.34 -1.69 -9.32
C SER A 96 33.71 -1.62 -7.84
N ARG A 97 32.75 -1.88 -6.95
CA ARG A 97 33.03 -2.07 -5.52
C ARG A 97 33.37 -3.54 -5.24
N PRO A 98 34.28 -3.82 -4.31
CA PRO A 98 34.51 -5.20 -3.87
C PRO A 98 33.24 -5.74 -3.20
N ASN A 99 33.05 -7.05 -3.30
CA ASN A 99 32.02 -7.72 -2.52
C ASN A 99 32.36 -7.61 -1.03
N ASN A 100 31.33 -7.42 -0.20
CA ASN A 100 31.46 -7.56 1.24
C ASN A 100 31.71 -9.03 1.64
N PRO A 101 32.00 -9.35 2.92
CA PRO A 101 32.26 -10.73 3.36
C PRO A 101 31.14 -11.73 3.08
N GLN A 102 29.93 -11.26 2.78
CA GLN A 102 28.77 -12.07 2.41
C GLN A 102 28.63 -12.26 0.90
N GLY A 103 29.60 -11.78 0.11
CA GLY A 103 29.57 -11.91 -1.35
C GLY A 103 28.70 -10.88 -2.05
N VAL A 104 28.18 -9.87 -1.33
CA VAL A 104 27.27 -8.86 -1.86
C VAL A 104 28.03 -7.60 -2.27
N ARG A 105 27.74 -7.07 -3.46
CA ARG A 105 28.31 -5.81 -3.94
C ARG A 105 27.44 -4.63 -3.52
N LEU A 106 28.01 -3.68 -2.79
CA LEU A 106 27.32 -2.41 -2.52
C LEU A 106 27.17 -1.63 -3.84
N SER A 107 25.94 -1.39 -4.28
CA SER A 107 25.61 -0.51 -5.41
C SER A 107 24.47 0.42 -5.00
N PHE A 108 24.61 1.71 -5.30
CA PHE A 108 23.53 2.69 -5.12
C PHE A 108 22.62 2.79 -6.36
N THR A 109 22.95 2.10 -7.45
CA THR A 109 22.24 2.22 -8.73
C THR A 109 20.74 1.97 -8.58
N SER A 110 20.33 0.84 -8.01
CA SER A 110 18.92 0.50 -7.81
C SER A 110 18.18 1.49 -6.89
N ASP A 111 18.82 1.92 -5.80
CA ASP A 111 18.20 2.85 -4.85
C ASP A 111 18.01 4.25 -5.46
N VAL A 112 19.00 4.76 -6.19
CA VAL A 112 18.89 6.07 -6.85
C VAL A 112 17.89 6.03 -8.01
N LEU A 113 17.82 4.93 -8.76
CA LEU A 113 16.78 4.70 -9.76
C LEU A 113 15.37 4.76 -9.13
N HIS A 114 15.19 4.12 -7.97
CA HIS A 114 13.93 4.17 -7.21
C HIS A 114 13.59 5.59 -6.73
N LEU A 115 14.58 6.37 -6.28
CA LEU A 115 14.38 7.77 -5.90
C LEU A 115 13.96 8.63 -7.09
N LEU A 116 14.58 8.43 -8.27
CA LEU A 116 14.21 9.15 -9.50
C LEU A 116 12.76 8.85 -9.92
N VAL A 117 12.35 7.57 -9.85
CA VAL A 117 10.98 7.15 -10.12
C VAL A 117 9.99 7.78 -9.14
N LYS A 118 10.30 7.76 -7.83
CA LYS A 118 9.46 8.40 -6.81
C LYS A 118 9.28 9.90 -7.02
N ILE A 119 10.32 10.58 -7.53
CA ILE A 119 10.24 12.00 -7.90
C ILE A 119 9.39 12.18 -9.18
N GLY A 120 9.39 11.20 -10.08
CA GLY A 120 8.58 11.21 -11.31
C GLY A 120 9.04 12.25 -12.34
N ASP A 121 10.35 12.53 -12.41
CA ASP A 121 10.91 13.51 -13.34
C ASP A 121 11.42 12.85 -14.61
N GLU A 122 10.87 13.27 -15.75
CA GLU A 122 11.13 12.71 -17.07
C GLU A 122 12.59 12.83 -17.52
N ARG A 123 13.36 13.77 -16.96
CA ARG A 123 14.79 13.94 -17.28
C ARG A 123 15.63 12.74 -16.86
N ALA A 124 15.09 11.86 -16.02
CA ALA A 124 15.72 10.61 -15.65
C ALA A 124 15.73 9.58 -16.81
N ALA A 125 14.75 9.61 -17.71
CA ALA A 125 14.58 8.56 -18.72
C ALA A 125 15.83 8.29 -19.58
N PRO A 126 16.58 9.31 -20.07
CA PRO A 126 17.79 9.07 -20.85
C PRO A 126 18.88 8.29 -20.09
N VAL A 127 19.13 8.60 -18.80
CA VAL A 127 20.14 7.88 -18.03
C VAL A 127 19.67 6.47 -17.69
N ILE A 128 18.38 6.28 -17.38
CA ILE A 128 17.78 4.97 -17.14
C ILE A 128 17.92 4.10 -18.40
N MET A 129 17.58 4.63 -19.58
CA MET A 129 17.73 3.93 -20.86
C MET A 129 19.17 3.60 -21.19
N ARG A 130 20.13 4.49 -20.87
CA ARG A 130 21.56 4.22 -21.03
C ARG A 130 22.00 3.05 -20.14
N ILE A 131 21.55 2.99 -18.89
CA ILE A 131 21.83 1.87 -17.97
C ILE A 131 21.20 0.59 -18.50
N LEU A 132 19.91 0.60 -18.85
CA LEU A 132 19.20 -0.55 -19.41
C LEU A 132 19.90 -1.11 -20.68
N SER A 133 20.46 -0.24 -21.51
CA SER A 133 21.24 -0.59 -22.70
C SER A 133 22.66 -1.08 -22.41
N GLY A 134 23.04 -1.22 -21.13
CA GLY A 134 24.34 -1.75 -20.69
C GLY A 134 25.37 -0.70 -20.33
N PHE A 135 25.08 0.60 -20.47
CA PHE A 135 25.97 1.72 -20.13
C PHE A 135 27.40 1.52 -20.66
N ASP A 136 27.54 1.31 -21.98
CA ASP A 136 28.83 1.04 -22.63
C ASP A 136 29.54 -0.23 -22.10
N GLY A 137 28.75 -1.23 -21.66
CA GLY A 137 29.24 -2.48 -21.08
C GLY A 137 29.60 -2.39 -19.59
N GLN A 138 29.34 -1.25 -18.94
CA GLN A 138 29.67 -1.01 -17.53
C GLN A 138 28.54 -1.42 -16.58
N ALA A 139 27.29 -1.40 -17.03
CA ALA A 139 26.15 -1.84 -16.22
C ALA A 139 25.98 -3.36 -16.31
N ASP A 140 25.94 -4.03 -15.17
CA ASP A 140 25.68 -5.48 -15.13
C ASP A 140 24.19 -5.82 -15.21
N LEU A 141 23.88 -7.12 -15.18
CA LEU A 141 22.50 -7.59 -15.34
C LEU A 141 21.55 -7.07 -14.25
N ASP A 142 22.00 -6.96 -13.00
CA ASP A 142 21.16 -6.51 -11.90
C ASP A 142 20.86 -5.02 -11.99
N GLU A 143 21.84 -4.22 -12.39
CA GLU A 143 21.65 -2.79 -12.66
C GLU A 143 20.72 -2.55 -13.85
N ARG A 144 20.82 -3.40 -14.88
CA ARG A 144 19.94 -3.35 -16.05
C ARG A 144 18.51 -3.75 -15.72
N ARG A 145 18.30 -4.76 -14.85
CA ARG A 145 16.98 -5.12 -14.32
C ARG A 145 16.38 -3.98 -13.50
N ALA A 146 17.18 -3.36 -12.62
CA ALA A 146 16.73 -2.20 -11.86
C ALA A 146 16.34 -1.03 -12.78
N ALA A 147 17.11 -0.79 -13.86
CA ALA A 147 16.78 0.23 -14.85
C ALA A 147 15.52 -0.09 -15.64
N LEU A 148 15.27 -1.35 -15.98
CA LEU A 148 14.03 -1.79 -16.60
C LEU A 148 12.81 -1.50 -15.69
N ASP A 149 12.90 -1.88 -14.42
CA ASP A 149 11.82 -1.65 -13.46
C ASP A 149 11.60 -0.16 -13.24
N ALA A 150 12.68 0.63 -13.25
CA ALA A 150 12.61 2.08 -13.12
C ALA A 150 11.94 2.75 -14.34
N ILE A 151 12.32 2.40 -15.58
CA ILE A 151 11.70 3.00 -16.77
C ILE A 151 10.22 2.60 -16.87
N ARG A 152 9.87 1.36 -16.47
CA ARG A 152 8.48 0.91 -16.38
C ARG A 152 7.67 1.78 -15.43
N GLN A 153 8.16 1.97 -14.21
CA GLN A 153 7.46 2.78 -13.19
C GLN A 153 7.38 4.25 -13.59
N LEU A 154 8.44 4.80 -14.21
CA LEU A 154 8.48 6.20 -14.65
C LEU A 154 7.52 6.49 -15.81
N THR A 155 7.40 5.55 -16.76
CA THR A 155 6.56 5.71 -17.96
C THR A 155 5.15 5.15 -17.80
N HIS A 156 4.90 4.36 -16.74
CA HIS A 156 3.67 3.59 -16.53
C HIS A 156 3.37 2.56 -17.62
N VAL A 157 4.32 2.23 -18.48
CA VAL A 157 4.15 1.29 -19.58
C VAL A 157 5.07 0.09 -19.37
N CYS A 158 4.62 -1.10 -19.74
CA CYS A 158 5.34 -2.34 -19.58
C CYS A 158 5.35 -3.15 -20.88
N PHE A 159 6.54 -3.52 -21.34
CA PHE A 159 6.74 -4.39 -22.51
C PHE A 159 6.88 -5.88 -22.16
N SER A 160 6.71 -6.25 -20.89
CA SER A 160 6.55 -7.64 -20.48
C SER A 160 5.08 -7.95 -20.24
N THR A 161 4.62 -9.17 -20.53
CA THR A 161 3.28 -9.57 -20.12
C THR A 161 3.16 -9.44 -18.62
N ILE A 162 2.10 -8.80 -18.16
CA ILE A 162 1.91 -8.56 -16.75
C ILE A 162 1.20 -9.79 -16.15
N ASP A 163 1.91 -10.48 -15.26
CA ASP A 163 1.35 -11.53 -14.42
C ASP A 163 0.77 -10.89 -13.15
N PRO A 164 -0.51 -11.15 -12.80
CA PRO A 164 -1.15 -10.58 -11.63
C PRO A 164 -0.52 -11.04 -10.29
N SER A 165 0.26 -12.12 -10.29
CA SER A 165 1.06 -12.55 -9.14
C SER A 165 2.35 -11.73 -8.95
N ASN A 166 2.79 -11.01 -9.98
CA ASN A 166 3.94 -10.12 -9.90
C ASN A 166 3.50 -8.75 -9.34
N GLY A 167 4.29 -8.20 -8.42
CA GLY A 167 3.98 -6.94 -7.71
C GLY A 167 3.87 -5.69 -8.59
N TYR A 168 4.14 -5.79 -9.90
CA TYR A 168 4.22 -4.66 -10.83
C TYR A 168 2.88 -4.19 -11.39
N CYS A 169 1.76 -4.91 -11.18
CA CYS A 169 0.44 -4.50 -11.67
C CYS A 169 -0.02 -3.14 -11.13
N GLY A 170 0.55 -2.68 -10.00
CA GLY A 170 0.26 -1.35 -9.45
C GLY A 170 0.99 -0.22 -10.16
N ASP A 171 2.04 -0.50 -10.93
CA ASP A 171 2.97 0.54 -11.39
C ASP A 171 2.82 0.90 -12.86
N ALA A 172 2.43 -0.07 -13.69
CA ALA A 172 2.39 0.08 -15.13
C ALA A 172 1.32 -0.80 -15.78
N VAL A 173 0.99 -0.44 -17.01
CA VAL A 173 0.04 -1.16 -17.87
C VAL A 173 0.79 -1.87 -19.00
N GLN A 174 0.23 -2.99 -19.44
CA GLN A 174 0.82 -3.76 -20.52
C GLN A 174 0.67 -3.02 -21.86
N HIS A 175 1.77 -2.85 -22.59
CA HIS A 175 1.76 -2.34 -23.96
C HIS A 175 1.27 -3.42 -24.94
N ALA A 176 0.73 -3.02 -26.10
CA ALA A 176 0.28 -3.95 -27.13
C ALA A 176 1.40 -4.89 -27.64
N ASP A 177 2.64 -4.40 -27.66
CA ASP A 177 3.84 -5.14 -28.06
C ASP A 177 4.50 -5.97 -26.93
N ALA A 178 3.83 -6.11 -25.79
CA ALA A 178 4.39 -6.81 -24.65
C ALA A 178 4.61 -8.30 -24.90
N ARG A 179 5.71 -8.85 -24.36
CA ARG A 179 6.14 -10.25 -24.55
C ARG A 179 6.31 -10.98 -23.22
N PRO A 180 6.14 -12.32 -23.16
CA PRO A 180 6.30 -13.05 -21.92
C PRO A 180 7.72 -12.94 -21.35
N VAL A 181 7.85 -12.82 -20.03
CA VAL A 181 9.15 -12.60 -19.36
C VAL A 181 10.12 -13.75 -19.64
N GLU A 182 9.63 -14.97 -19.83
CA GLU A 182 10.43 -16.15 -20.18
C GLU A 182 11.16 -15.99 -21.51
N HIS A 183 10.72 -15.06 -22.36
CA HIS A 183 11.35 -14.76 -23.64
C HIS A 183 12.41 -13.66 -23.53
N TRP A 184 12.58 -13.03 -22.37
CA TRP A 184 13.55 -11.96 -22.22
C TRP A 184 14.95 -12.56 -22.14
N PRO A 185 15.82 -12.30 -23.13
CA PRO A 185 17.17 -12.81 -23.08
C PRO A 185 17.91 -12.25 -21.87
N GLU A 186 18.88 -12.99 -21.34
CA GLU A 186 19.82 -12.49 -20.33
C GLU A 186 20.47 -11.16 -20.76
N SER A 187 20.52 -10.89 -22.07
CA SER A 187 21.12 -9.69 -22.63
C SER A 187 20.33 -8.40 -22.42
N MET A 188 19.05 -8.39 -21.98
CA MET A 188 18.23 -7.17 -21.79
C MET A 188 18.21 -6.18 -22.99
N GLU A 189 18.65 -6.60 -24.18
CA GLU A 189 18.75 -5.73 -25.37
C GLU A 189 17.39 -5.49 -26.00
N GLU A 190 16.60 -6.56 -26.15
CA GLU A 190 15.26 -6.51 -26.70
C GLU A 190 14.33 -5.53 -25.96
N PRO A 191 14.23 -5.55 -24.62
CA PRO A 191 13.41 -4.57 -23.93
C PRO A 191 13.96 -3.15 -24.01
N ALA A 192 15.29 -2.98 -24.02
CA ALA A 192 15.90 -1.67 -24.24
C ALA A 192 15.49 -1.10 -25.60
N GLU A 193 15.46 -1.93 -26.65
CA GLU A 193 15.03 -1.56 -27.99
C GLU A 193 13.52 -1.24 -28.07
N LEU A 194 12.68 -2.00 -27.37
CA LEU A 194 11.23 -1.71 -27.29
C LEU A 194 10.98 -0.33 -26.66
N TYR A 195 11.60 -0.05 -25.51
CA TYR A 195 11.46 1.28 -24.88
C TYR A 195 12.07 2.39 -25.72
N ARG A 196 13.22 2.17 -26.37
CA ARG A 196 13.85 3.17 -27.24
C ARG A 196 12.91 3.58 -28.37
N ARG A 197 12.39 2.60 -29.13
CA ARG A 197 11.44 2.85 -30.22
C ARG A 197 10.16 3.53 -29.73
N TRP A 198 9.66 3.14 -28.56
CA TRP A 198 8.48 3.76 -27.97
C TRP A 198 8.74 5.21 -27.56
N LEU A 199 9.86 5.50 -26.88
CA LEU A 199 10.28 6.84 -26.49
C LEU A 199 10.61 7.75 -27.69
N GLU A 200 10.89 7.19 -28.87
CA GLU A 200 11.05 7.95 -30.12
C GLU A 200 9.71 8.17 -30.85
N GLY A 201 8.67 7.42 -30.48
CA GLY A 201 7.34 7.43 -31.10
C GLY A 201 6.25 7.90 -30.14
N GLU A 202 5.34 6.99 -29.75
CA GLU A 202 4.19 7.31 -28.89
C GLU A 202 4.61 7.89 -27.53
N GLY A 203 5.72 7.43 -26.97
CA GLY A 203 6.28 7.86 -25.69
C GLY A 203 7.20 9.07 -25.77
N LEU A 204 7.26 9.79 -26.90
CA LEU A 204 8.17 10.93 -27.06
C LEU A 204 7.86 12.10 -26.11
N ASP A 205 6.59 12.35 -25.81
CA ASP A 205 6.15 13.43 -24.91
C ASP A 205 5.87 12.88 -23.51
N PRO A 206 6.73 13.16 -22.50
CA PRO A 206 6.54 12.67 -21.15
C PRO A 206 5.27 13.17 -20.47
N SER A 207 4.72 14.32 -20.89
CA SER A 207 3.46 14.83 -20.36
C SER A 207 2.26 13.93 -20.74
N GLN A 208 2.42 13.06 -21.74
CA GLN A 208 1.39 12.14 -22.21
C GLN A 208 1.49 10.74 -21.62
N TRP A 209 2.61 10.35 -20.98
CA TRP A 209 2.83 8.97 -20.52
C TRP A 209 1.69 8.42 -19.65
N LEU A 210 1.25 9.19 -18.66
CA LEU A 210 0.13 8.80 -17.81
C LEU A 210 -1.19 8.72 -18.60
N ALA A 211 -1.45 9.66 -19.52
CA ALA A 211 -2.67 9.66 -20.34
C ALA A 211 -2.72 8.45 -21.27
N ILE A 212 -1.59 8.07 -21.87
CA ILE A 212 -1.43 6.87 -22.69
C ILE A 212 -1.70 5.62 -21.82
N ALA A 213 -1.04 5.51 -20.66
CA ALA A 213 -1.21 4.38 -19.76
C ALA A 213 -2.66 4.24 -19.27
N ARG A 214 -3.33 5.35 -18.95
CA ARG A 214 -4.75 5.36 -18.57
C ARG A 214 -5.65 4.86 -19.69
N ARG A 215 -5.46 5.35 -20.91
CA ARG A 215 -6.22 4.89 -22.09
C ARG A 215 -6.03 3.39 -22.30
N GLN A 216 -4.80 2.89 -22.16
CA GLN A 216 -4.52 1.47 -22.27
C GLN A 216 -5.20 0.66 -21.16
N ALA A 217 -5.10 1.07 -19.89
CA ALA A 217 -5.81 0.41 -18.79
C ALA A 217 -7.33 0.36 -19.02
N ARG A 218 -7.94 1.44 -19.51
CA ARG A 218 -9.36 1.47 -19.86
C ARG A 218 -9.71 0.47 -20.96
N SER A 219 -8.86 0.34 -21.97
CA SER A 219 -9.03 -0.67 -23.01
C SER A 219 -8.96 -2.08 -22.41
N GLU A 220 -8.03 -2.35 -21.49
CA GLU A 220 -7.90 -3.65 -20.84
C GLU A 220 -9.09 -3.98 -19.94
N LEU A 221 -9.65 -2.99 -19.23
CA LEU A 221 -10.89 -3.15 -18.45
C LEU A 221 -12.08 -3.58 -19.32
N ALA A 222 -12.12 -3.16 -20.59
CA ALA A 222 -13.18 -3.52 -21.53
C ALA A 222 -13.05 -4.95 -22.10
N THR A 223 -11.93 -5.64 -21.86
CA THR A 223 -11.73 -7.04 -22.28
C THR A 223 -12.43 -8.01 -21.32
N GLU A 224 -12.51 -9.29 -21.70
CA GLU A 224 -12.98 -10.38 -20.81
C GLU A 224 -11.82 -11.14 -20.12
N HIS A 225 -10.58 -10.66 -20.27
CA HIS A 225 -9.41 -11.33 -19.71
C HIS A 225 -9.21 -10.90 -18.25
N ILE A 226 -9.63 -11.73 -17.31
CA ILE A 226 -9.65 -11.42 -15.87
C ILE A 226 -8.34 -10.85 -15.30
N ASP A 227 -7.19 -11.42 -15.66
CA ASP A 227 -5.89 -10.95 -15.16
C ASP A 227 -5.55 -9.55 -15.67
N ARG A 228 -5.94 -9.23 -16.91
CA ARG A 228 -5.74 -7.90 -17.48
C ARG A 228 -6.67 -6.88 -16.84
N ILE A 229 -7.92 -7.26 -16.57
CA ILE A 229 -8.87 -6.43 -15.81
C ILE A 229 -8.31 -6.16 -14.41
N TYR A 230 -7.82 -7.19 -13.71
CA TYR A 230 -7.22 -7.06 -12.39
C TYR A 230 -6.02 -6.10 -12.40
N CYS A 231 -5.06 -6.28 -13.31
CA CYS A 231 -3.88 -5.42 -13.36
C CYS A 231 -4.21 -3.99 -13.80
N ALA A 232 -5.14 -3.80 -14.74
CA ALA A 232 -5.62 -2.47 -15.12
C ALA A 232 -6.30 -1.76 -13.95
N ALA A 233 -7.19 -2.44 -13.22
CA ALA A 233 -7.85 -1.87 -12.04
C ALA A 233 -6.84 -1.59 -10.90
N THR A 234 -5.83 -2.44 -10.73
CA THR A 234 -4.75 -2.24 -9.74
C THR A 234 -3.94 -0.99 -10.08
N PHE A 235 -3.55 -0.81 -11.34
CA PHE A 235 -2.83 0.37 -11.83
C PHE A 235 -3.64 1.66 -11.62
N LEU A 236 -4.91 1.67 -12.05
CA LEU A 236 -5.78 2.83 -11.95
C LEU A 236 -6.00 3.24 -10.49
N ARG A 237 -6.25 2.28 -9.59
CA ARG A 237 -6.46 2.56 -8.16
C ARG A 237 -5.20 3.04 -7.43
N ALA A 238 -4.00 2.76 -7.94
CA ALA A 238 -2.75 2.97 -7.21
C ALA A 238 -2.51 4.43 -6.81
N ALA A 239 -3.03 5.41 -7.56
CA ALA A 239 -2.97 6.82 -7.20
C ALA A 239 -4.19 7.60 -7.74
N PRO A 240 -4.67 8.65 -7.03
CA PRO A 240 -5.88 9.38 -7.42
C PRO A 240 -5.86 9.96 -8.84
N GLU A 241 -4.70 10.41 -9.31
CA GLU A 241 -4.52 10.98 -10.65
C GLU A 241 -4.57 9.93 -11.78
N ARG A 242 -4.47 8.64 -11.45
CA ARG A 242 -4.50 7.55 -12.44
C ARG A 242 -5.91 7.13 -12.81
N ASP A 243 -6.90 7.41 -11.98
CA ASP A 243 -8.30 7.01 -12.24
C ASP A 243 -9.23 8.24 -12.24
N ASP A 244 -9.63 8.68 -13.43
CA ASP A 244 -10.63 9.74 -13.62
C ASP A 244 -12.08 9.29 -13.44
N ASP A 245 -12.31 7.99 -13.49
CA ASP A 245 -13.64 7.39 -13.34
C ASP A 245 -13.55 6.10 -12.49
N PRO A 246 -13.25 6.27 -11.19
CA PRO A 246 -13.07 5.17 -10.27
C PRO A 246 -14.36 4.38 -10.02
N ASP A 247 -15.52 5.00 -10.23
CA ASP A 247 -16.81 4.33 -10.12
C ASP A 247 -17.01 3.35 -11.29
N ALA A 248 -16.64 3.74 -12.52
CA ALA A 248 -16.64 2.82 -13.66
C ALA A 248 -15.61 1.69 -13.52
N THR A 249 -14.40 1.98 -13.02
CA THR A 249 -13.38 0.96 -12.72
C THR A 249 -13.93 -0.07 -11.75
N LEU A 250 -14.48 0.40 -10.63
CA LEU A 250 -15.05 -0.44 -9.59
C LEU A 250 -16.24 -1.25 -10.09
N ALA A 251 -17.15 -0.62 -10.85
CA ALA A 251 -18.30 -1.31 -11.44
C ALA A 251 -17.86 -2.46 -12.36
N ARG A 252 -16.83 -2.25 -13.19
CA ARG A 252 -16.28 -3.31 -14.04
C ARG A 252 -15.64 -4.43 -13.23
N LEU A 253 -14.84 -4.09 -12.21
CA LEU A 253 -14.23 -5.08 -11.33
C LEU A 253 -15.30 -5.92 -10.61
N MET A 254 -16.34 -5.27 -10.09
CA MET A 254 -17.44 -5.95 -9.40
C MET A 254 -18.26 -6.83 -10.34
N HIS A 255 -18.48 -6.42 -11.58
CA HIS A 255 -19.12 -7.28 -12.59
C HIS A 255 -18.38 -8.62 -12.75
N VAL A 256 -17.05 -8.59 -12.79
CA VAL A 256 -16.24 -9.81 -12.88
C VAL A 256 -16.40 -10.63 -11.60
N ILE A 257 -16.20 -10.02 -10.44
CA ILE A 257 -16.26 -10.66 -9.13
C ILE A 257 -17.62 -11.33 -8.87
N GLU A 258 -18.73 -10.70 -9.29
CA GLU A 258 -20.08 -11.24 -9.16
C GLU A 258 -20.29 -12.54 -9.94
N ARG A 259 -19.62 -12.66 -11.09
CA ARG A 259 -19.71 -13.84 -11.97
C ARG A 259 -18.70 -14.92 -11.63
N MET A 260 -17.69 -14.60 -10.82
CA MET A 260 -16.74 -15.59 -10.33
C MET A 260 -17.45 -16.64 -9.47
N LYS A 261 -17.13 -17.90 -9.71
CA LYS A 261 -17.65 -19.05 -8.96
C LYS A 261 -16.50 -19.83 -8.36
N ARG A 262 -16.70 -20.41 -7.18
CA ARG A 262 -15.71 -21.31 -6.59
C ARG A 262 -15.41 -22.47 -7.55
N ALA A 263 -14.12 -22.75 -7.75
CA ALA A 263 -13.67 -23.83 -8.60
C ALA A 263 -14.03 -25.20 -7.96
N PRO A 264 -14.63 -26.16 -8.70
CA PRO A 264 -15.10 -27.42 -8.13
C PRO A 264 -14.01 -28.29 -7.48
N GLN A 265 -12.77 -28.18 -7.96
CA GLN A 265 -11.63 -28.98 -7.49
C GLN A 265 -10.56 -28.13 -6.79
N GLY A 266 -10.84 -26.84 -6.56
CA GLY A 266 -9.90 -25.90 -5.96
C GLY A 266 -10.05 -25.78 -4.45
N GLY A 267 -9.06 -25.15 -3.83
CA GLY A 267 -9.11 -24.69 -2.46
C GLY A 267 -10.21 -23.66 -2.19
N PRO A 268 -10.38 -23.22 -0.94
CA PRO A 268 -11.43 -22.26 -0.55
C PRO A 268 -11.31 -20.89 -1.25
N TYR A 269 -10.18 -20.58 -1.85
CA TYR A 269 -9.90 -19.29 -2.51
C TYR A 269 -9.78 -19.38 -4.03
N ASP A 270 -9.92 -20.58 -4.60
CA ASP A 270 -9.77 -20.81 -6.03
C ASP A 270 -11.13 -20.59 -6.71
N TYR A 271 -11.18 -19.60 -7.58
CA TYR A 271 -12.39 -19.19 -8.28
C TYR A 271 -12.15 -19.19 -9.78
N GLN A 272 -13.21 -19.43 -10.54
CA GLN A 272 -13.21 -19.40 -11.99
C GLN A 272 -14.18 -18.33 -12.50
N TYR A 273 -13.83 -17.70 -13.62
CA TYR A 273 -14.66 -16.78 -14.38
C TYR A 273 -14.90 -17.38 -15.75
N GLU A 274 -16.17 -17.57 -16.14
CA GLU A 274 -16.54 -18.18 -17.42
C GLU A 274 -15.84 -19.54 -17.70
N GLY A 275 -15.62 -20.33 -16.64
CA GLY A 275 -14.97 -21.64 -16.73
C GLY A 275 -13.44 -21.62 -16.76
N VAL A 276 -12.81 -20.45 -16.74
CA VAL A 276 -11.36 -20.28 -16.66
C VAL A 276 -10.97 -20.00 -15.21
N LEU A 277 -10.02 -20.79 -14.68
CA LEU A 277 -9.48 -20.59 -13.34
C LEU A 277 -8.75 -19.24 -13.26
N ALA A 278 -9.03 -18.46 -12.22
CA ALA A 278 -8.31 -17.22 -11.96
C ALA A 278 -6.86 -17.50 -11.55
N SER A 279 -5.93 -16.71 -12.09
CA SER A 279 -4.50 -16.80 -11.76
C SER A 279 -4.20 -16.33 -10.33
N LEU A 280 -5.14 -15.61 -9.71
CA LEU A 280 -5.06 -15.17 -8.32
C LEU A 280 -6.20 -15.71 -7.46
N PRO A 281 -5.96 -15.89 -6.15
CA PRO A 281 -7.02 -16.16 -5.18
C PRO A 281 -8.08 -15.05 -5.19
N ILE A 282 -9.34 -15.41 -4.93
CA ILE A 282 -10.46 -14.44 -4.84
C ILE A 282 -10.20 -13.32 -3.82
N GLY A 283 -9.40 -13.60 -2.79
CA GLY A 283 -9.00 -12.63 -1.78
C GLY A 283 -8.28 -11.40 -2.36
N ASN A 284 -7.53 -11.56 -3.47
CA ASN A 284 -6.86 -10.45 -4.14
C ASN A 284 -7.87 -9.53 -4.83
N TYR A 285 -8.85 -10.10 -5.54
CA TYR A 285 -9.94 -9.35 -6.18
C TYR A 285 -10.79 -8.63 -5.14
N PHE A 286 -11.10 -9.32 -4.03
CA PHE A 286 -11.80 -8.72 -2.88
C PHE A 286 -11.01 -7.52 -2.33
N HIS A 287 -9.71 -7.71 -2.05
CA HIS A 287 -8.83 -6.65 -1.54
C HIS A 287 -8.79 -5.46 -2.49
N LEU A 288 -8.69 -5.70 -3.80
CA LEU A 288 -8.70 -4.64 -4.79
C LEU A 288 -10.01 -3.84 -4.77
N ALA A 289 -11.16 -4.52 -4.77
CA ALA A 289 -12.47 -3.88 -4.72
C ALA A 289 -12.70 -3.10 -3.41
N ALA A 290 -12.40 -3.70 -2.26
CA ALA A 290 -12.50 -3.03 -0.97
C ALA A 290 -11.51 -1.88 -0.80
N GLY A 291 -10.44 -1.88 -1.60
CA GLY A 291 -9.48 -0.80 -1.73
C GLY A 291 -10.07 0.52 -2.26
N PHE A 292 -11.26 0.49 -2.88
CA PHE A 292 -12.04 1.68 -3.21
C PHE A 292 -12.81 2.25 -2.01
N GLY A 293 -12.72 1.59 -0.84
CA GLY A 293 -13.29 2.05 0.41
C GLY A 293 -14.82 2.18 0.33
N PRO A 294 -15.39 3.25 0.89
CA PRO A 294 -16.84 3.51 0.86
C PRO A 294 -17.50 3.52 -0.51
N ARG A 295 -16.78 3.81 -1.60
CA ARG A 295 -17.34 3.71 -2.95
C ARG A 295 -17.80 2.30 -3.31
N ALA A 296 -17.26 1.27 -2.67
CA ALA A 296 -17.66 -0.11 -2.89
C ALA A 296 -18.93 -0.54 -2.12
N ARG A 297 -19.52 0.33 -1.29
CA ARG A 297 -20.75 0.03 -0.53
C ARG A 297 -21.94 -0.43 -1.39
N PRO A 298 -22.18 0.07 -2.61
CA PRO A 298 -23.26 -0.45 -3.45
C PRO A 298 -23.15 -1.96 -3.74
N TYR A 299 -21.95 -2.54 -3.55
CA TYR A 299 -21.65 -3.94 -3.79
C TYR A 299 -21.41 -4.75 -2.49
N SER A 300 -21.78 -4.22 -1.32
CA SER A 300 -21.54 -4.90 -0.03
C SER A 300 -22.18 -6.29 0.02
N GLY A 301 -23.39 -6.47 -0.52
CA GLY A 301 -24.03 -7.79 -0.59
C GLY A 301 -23.17 -8.85 -1.30
N THR A 302 -22.54 -8.49 -2.43
CA THR A 302 -21.63 -9.39 -3.16
C THR A 302 -20.40 -9.75 -2.33
N LEU A 303 -19.78 -8.77 -1.67
CA LEU A 303 -18.57 -9.00 -0.86
C LEU A 303 -18.88 -9.77 0.43
N ILE A 304 -20.04 -9.54 1.06
CA ILE A 304 -20.52 -10.32 2.19
C ILE A 304 -20.78 -11.77 1.77
N ARG A 305 -21.38 -12.01 0.58
CA ARG A 305 -21.52 -13.38 0.03
C ARG A 305 -20.15 -14.06 -0.07
N LEU A 306 -19.15 -13.41 -0.66
CA LEU A 306 -17.81 -13.96 -0.80
C LEU A 306 -17.14 -14.22 0.56
N GLN A 307 -17.29 -13.30 1.52
CA GLN A 307 -16.83 -13.53 2.90
C GLN A 307 -17.43 -14.83 3.45
N ARG A 308 -18.75 -15.02 3.31
CA ARG A 308 -19.44 -16.22 3.80
C ARG A 308 -18.96 -17.50 3.10
N GLU A 309 -18.68 -17.43 1.80
CA GLU A 309 -18.14 -18.54 1.01
C GLU A 309 -16.69 -18.91 1.41
N MET A 310 -15.85 -17.93 1.74
CA MET A 310 -14.49 -18.15 2.25
C MET A 310 -14.48 -18.66 3.69
N GLY A 311 -15.52 -18.37 4.47
CA GLY A 311 -15.73 -18.86 5.82
C GLY A 311 -15.46 -17.83 6.92
N GLU A 312 -15.88 -18.18 8.14
CA GLU A 312 -15.85 -17.27 9.28
C GLU A 312 -14.43 -16.92 9.75
N THR A 313 -13.44 -17.78 9.48
CA THR A 313 -12.04 -17.54 9.85
C THR A 313 -11.27 -16.73 8.81
N ALA A 314 -11.91 -16.32 7.71
CA ALA A 314 -11.30 -15.49 6.67
C ALA A 314 -11.16 -14.03 7.14
N TRP A 315 -10.34 -13.81 8.17
CA TRP A 315 -10.13 -12.51 8.81
C TRP A 315 -9.73 -11.41 7.82
N GLY A 316 -8.99 -11.75 6.76
CA GLY A 316 -8.62 -10.81 5.70
C GLY A 316 -9.83 -10.23 4.96
N ALA A 317 -10.90 -11.01 4.79
CA ALA A 317 -12.16 -10.52 4.21
C ALA A 317 -12.88 -9.56 5.16
N TYR A 318 -12.90 -9.86 6.47
CA TYR A 318 -13.45 -8.96 7.48
C TYR A 318 -12.66 -7.64 7.58
N GLU A 319 -11.33 -7.68 7.46
CA GLU A 319 -10.49 -6.47 7.38
C GLU A 319 -10.89 -5.59 6.20
N GLN A 320 -11.14 -6.19 5.03
CA GLN A 320 -11.57 -5.47 3.84
C GLN A 320 -12.97 -4.87 4.00
N LEU A 321 -13.95 -5.63 4.50
CA LEU A 321 -15.29 -5.12 4.80
C LEU A 321 -15.24 -3.95 5.80
N ARG A 322 -14.38 -4.05 6.82
CA ARG A 322 -14.17 -2.99 7.82
C ARG A 322 -13.77 -1.68 7.17
N ARG A 323 -12.92 -1.69 6.14
CA ARG A 323 -12.47 -0.48 5.44
C ARG A 323 -13.59 0.21 4.66
N MET A 324 -14.57 -0.55 4.16
CA MET A 324 -15.70 -0.03 3.39
C MET A 324 -16.82 0.52 4.26
N GLY A 325 -17.17 -0.22 5.32
CA GLY A 325 -18.28 0.11 6.23
C GLY A 325 -19.64 0.21 5.56
N GLY A 326 -20.52 0.99 6.17
CA GLY A 326 -21.92 1.11 5.76
C GLY A 326 -22.84 0.13 6.51
N ASN A 327 -24.13 0.42 6.46
CA ASN A 327 -25.12 -0.23 7.32
C ASN A 327 -25.26 -1.74 7.05
N GLU A 328 -25.13 -2.20 5.80
CA GLU A 328 -25.20 -3.64 5.49
C GLU A 328 -24.00 -4.40 6.07
N ILE A 329 -22.79 -3.83 5.97
CA ILE A 329 -21.57 -4.41 6.54
C ILE A 329 -21.62 -4.40 8.08
N LEU A 330 -22.09 -3.31 8.69
CA LEU A 330 -22.28 -3.25 10.13
C LEU A 330 -23.33 -4.26 10.62
N ALA A 331 -24.45 -4.40 9.93
CA ALA A 331 -25.45 -5.42 10.23
C ALA A 331 -24.82 -6.82 10.18
N HIS A 332 -24.01 -7.10 9.16
CA HIS A 332 -23.29 -8.35 9.04
C HIS A 332 -22.28 -8.58 10.18
N PHE A 333 -21.50 -7.56 10.56
CA PHE A 333 -20.60 -7.65 11.71
C PHE A 333 -21.33 -7.95 13.01
N ILE A 334 -22.45 -7.27 13.26
CA ILE A 334 -23.28 -7.49 14.45
C ILE A 334 -23.93 -8.87 14.45
N GLU A 335 -24.38 -9.35 13.29
CA GLU A 335 -24.90 -10.71 13.10
C GLU A 335 -23.85 -11.78 13.47
N ARG A 336 -22.59 -11.57 13.07
CA ARG A 336 -21.51 -12.56 13.20
C ARG A 336 -20.80 -12.52 14.55
N LEU A 337 -20.76 -11.36 15.21
CA LEU A 337 -20.00 -11.14 16.45
C LEU A 337 -20.28 -12.20 17.54
N PRO A 338 -21.54 -12.53 17.92
CA PRO A 338 -21.80 -13.53 18.96
C PRO A 338 -21.27 -14.92 18.63
N ARG A 339 -21.32 -15.31 17.36
CA ARG A 339 -20.81 -16.61 16.90
C ARG A 339 -19.28 -16.66 16.99
N VAL A 340 -18.62 -15.61 16.53
CA VAL A 340 -17.15 -15.49 16.59
C VAL A 340 -16.67 -15.44 18.04
N ASP A 341 -17.38 -14.72 18.91
CA ASP A 341 -17.09 -14.67 20.35
C ASP A 341 -17.18 -16.05 21.00
N ALA A 342 -18.21 -16.82 20.66
CA ALA A 342 -18.38 -18.18 21.17
C ALA A 342 -17.23 -19.12 20.75
N GLU A 343 -16.67 -18.97 19.55
CA GLU A 343 -15.49 -19.74 19.13
C GLU A 343 -14.21 -19.27 19.84
N VAL A 344 -14.02 -17.95 19.97
CA VAL A 344 -12.87 -17.39 20.71
C VAL A 344 -12.89 -17.80 22.18
N ALA A 345 -14.05 -17.86 22.82
CA ALA A 345 -14.20 -18.29 24.20
C ALA A 345 -13.74 -19.74 24.46
N LYS A 346 -13.65 -20.58 23.42
CA LYS A 346 -13.12 -21.94 23.52
C LYS A 346 -11.59 -21.99 23.52
N ILE A 347 -10.91 -20.88 23.21
CA ILE A 347 -9.45 -20.82 23.15
C ILE A 347 -8.90 -20.69 24.58
N ASP A 348 -8.48 -21.80 25.15
CA ASP A 348 -7.82 -21.87 26.47
C ASP A 348 -6.33 -21.49 26.39
N ALA A 349 -6.04 -20.33 25.80
CA ALA A 349 -4.71 -19.76 25.69
C ALA A 349 -4.80 -18.23 25.77
N ASP A 350 -3.94 -17.62 26.59
CA ASP A 350 -3.90 -16.17 26.76
C ASP A 350 -3.42 -15.49 25.46
N PRO A 351 -4.27 -14.71 24.74
CA PRO A 351 -3.86 -13.98 23.54
C PRO A 351 -2.79 -12.90 23.81
N ALA A 352 -2.50 -12.59 25.08
CA ALA A 352 -1.38 -11.74 25.48
C ALA A 352 -0.03 -12.48 25.55
N ARG A 353 0.02 -13.78 25.29
CA ARG A 353 1.24 -14.59 25.30
C ARG A 353 1.49 -15.16 23.91
N PRO A 354 2.19 -14.42 23.03
CA PRO A 354 2.45 -14.86 21.65
C PRO A 354 3.09 -16.25 21.58
N GLU A 355 3.90 -16.62 22.58
CA GLU A 355 4.53 -17.93 22.71
C GLU A 355 3.53 -19.09 22.85
N ALA A 356 2.26 -18.81 23.19
CA ALA A 356 1.20 -19.82 23.26
C ALA A 356 0.63 -20.21 21.88
N PHE A 357 1.05 -19.53 20.81
CA PHE A 357 0.58 -19.76 19.45
C PHE A 357 1.76 -19.96 18.50
N LYS A 358 1.64 -20.94 17.60
CA LYS A 358 2.51 -21.04 16.43
C LYS A 358 1.97 -20.14 15.32
N SER A 359 2.82 -19.75 14.37
CA SER A 359 2.42 -18.90 13.25
C SER A 359 1.31 -19.49 12.37
N ASP A 360 1.18 -20.82 12.35
CA ASP A 360 0.20 -21.60 11.60
C ASP A 360 -1.01 -22.04 12.45
N ASP A 361 -1.13 -21.54 13.68
CA ASP A 361 -2.20 -21.94 14.60
C ASP A 361 -3.57 -21.42 14.11
N PRO A 362 -4.53 -22.31 13.78
CA PRO A 362 -5.84 -21.91 13.26
C PRO A 362 -6.67 -21.08 14.25
N ARG A 363 -6.34 -21.11 15.54
CA ARG A 363 -7.00 -20.29 16.58
C ARG A 363 -6.70 -18.80 16.39
N LEU A 364 -5.54 -18.46 15.82
CA LEU A 364 -5.20 -17.07 15.52
C LEU A 364 -6.19 -16.45 14.53
N ALA A 365 -6.71 -17.22 13.58
CA ALA A 365 -7.66 -16.73 12.59
C ALA A 365 -8.99 -16.29 13.23
N TRP A 366 -9.47 -16.99 14.26
CA TRP A 366 -10.66 -16.59 15.03
C TRP A 366 -10.41 -15.31 15.83
N LEU A 367 -9.26 -15.20 16.51
CA LEU A 367 -8.88 -14.00 17.25
C LEU A 367 -8.78 -12.78 16.33
N GLN A 368 -8.16 -12.95 15.15
CA GLN A 368 -8.06 -11.90 14.14
C GLN A 368 -9.44 -11.52 13.58
N THR A 369 -10.30 -12.49 13.29
CA THR A 369 -11.68 -12.24 12.83
C THR A 369 -12.46 -11.41 13.85
N GLN A 370 -12.45 -11.81 15.12
CA GLN A 370 -13.12 -11.08 16.20
C GLN A 370 -12.61 -9.63 16.28
N TRP A 371 -11.29 -9.46 16.19
CA TRP A 371 -10.68 -8.14 16.19
C TRP A 371 -11.17 -7.30 15.01
N GLN A 372 -11.16 -7.83 13.77
CA GLN A 372 -11.61 -7.08 12.59
C GLN A 372 -13.08 -6.65 12.68
N ILE A 373 -13.96 -7.52 13.18
CA ILE A 373 -15.39 -7.22 13.40
C ILE A 373 -15.54 -6.09 14.41
N ARG A 374 -14.91 -6.21 15.59
CA ARG A 374 -14.97 -5.17 16.63
C ARG A 374 -14.39 -3.85 16.12
N CYS A 375 -13.24 -3.88 15.46
CA CYS A 375 -12.64 -2.67 14.89
C CYS A 375 -13.52 -2.02 13.82
N GLY A 376 -14.23 -2.82 13.02
CA GLY A 376 -15.22 -2.32 12.09
C GLY A 376 -16.35 -1.56 12.77
N ILE A 377 -16.94 -2.16 13.81
CA ILE A 377 -18.00 -1.50 14.56
C ILE A 377 -17.48 -0.22 15.22
N ASP A 378 -16.34 -0.28 15.92
CA ASP A 378 -15.74 0.86 16.63
C ASP A 378 -15.38 2.01 15.68
N ARG A 379 -14.79 1.70 14.52
CA ARG A 379 -14.46 2.67 13.48
C ARG A 379 -15.69 3.43 13.03
N TRP A 380 -16.74 2.70 12.61
CA TRP A 380 -17.92 3.31 11.99
C TRP A 380 -18.92 3.88 13.01
N ALA A 381 -18.79 3.50 14.28
CA ALA A 381 -19.40 4.23 15.39
C ALA A 381 -18.62 5.49 15.78
N GLY A 382 -17.33 5.56 15.40
CA GLY A 382 -16.44 6.65 15.79
C GLY A 382 -16.16 6.65 17.29
N ARG A 383 -16.09 5.48 17.94
CA ARG A 383 -15.80 5.34 19.38
C ARG A 383 -15.34 3.93 19.72
N LEU A 384 -14.58 3.81 20.80
CA LEU A 384 -14.34 2.52 21.43
C LEU A 384 -15.52 2.11 22.33
N PHE A 385 -15.79 0.81 22.39
CA PHE A 385 -16.78 0.21 23.28
C PHE A 385 -16.11 -0.70 24.31
N ASP A 386 -16.67 -0.71 25.52
CA ASP A 386 -16.18 -1.50 26.65
C ASP A 386 -16.46 -3.00 26.45
N GLY A 387 -17.55 -3.35 25.76
CA GLY A 387 -17.89 -4.73 25.44
C GLY A 387 -18.82 -4.89 24.24
N ASP A 388 -19.03 -6.14 23.83
CA ASP A 388 -19.83 -6.47 22.65
C ASP A 388 -21.34 -6.24 22.87
N ALA A 389 -21.82 -6.34 24.11
CA ALA A 389 -23.19 -5.94 24.45
C ALA A 389 -23.45 -4.46 24.14
N ASP A 390 -22.47 -3.59 24.41
CA ASP A 390 -22.59 -2.15 24.11
C ASP A 390 -22.55 -1.89 22.59
N ARG A 391 -21.73 -2.64 21.85
CA ARG A 391 -21.69 -2.59 20.38
C ARG A 391 -23.05 -2.94 19.77
N ILE A 392 -23.67 -4.02 20.26
CA ILE A 392 -24.99 -4.47 19.80
C ILE A 392 -26.07 -3.45 20.15
N ALA A 393 -26.11 -2.97 21.40
CA ALA A 393 -27.09 -1.97 21.83
C ALA A 393 -26.96 -0.65 21.06
N TRP A 394 -25.73 -0.22 20.79
CA TRP A 394 -25.46 0.94 19.95
C TRP A 394 -25.98 0.72 18.53
N TRP A 395 -25.67 -0.41 17.90
CA TRP A 395 -26.13 -0.68 16.54
C TRP A 395 -27.66 -0.63 16.43
N GLU A 396 -28.38 -1.28 17.35
CA GLU A 396 -29.84 -1.28 17.33
C GLU A 396 -30.44 0.13 17.40
N SER A 397 -29.78 1.03 18.11
CA SER A 397 -30.20 2.43 18.27
C SER A 397 -29.83 3.33 17.08
N ASN A 398 -28.88 2.91 16.23
CA ASN A 398 -28.26 3.76 15.19
C ASN A 398 -28.33 3.17 13.77
N LYS A 399 -28.88 1.98 13.57
CA LYS A 399 -28.89 1.25 12.28
C LYS A 399 -29.61 1.95 11.12
N THR A 400 -30.45 2.93 11.41
CA THR A 400 -31.16 3.75 10.40
C THR A 400 -30.43 5.04 10.04
N MET A 401 -29.37 5.38 10.78
CA MET A 401 -28.59 6.60 10.55
C MET A 401 -27.64 6.44 9.36
N THR A 402 -27.27 7.56 8.75
CA THR A 402 -26.17 7.61 7.78
C THR A 402 -24.82 7.49 8.50
N SER A 403 -23.75 7.15 7.77
CA SER A 403 -22.41 7.09 8.36
C SER A 403 -21.95 8.42 8.96
N GLU A 404 -22.30 9.55 8.35
CA GLU A 404 -22.01 10.87 8.93
C GLU A 404 -22.75 11.04 10.28
N GLN A 405 -24.04 10.72 10.33
CA GLN A 405 -24.86 10.84 11.53
C GLN A 405 -24.36 9.93 12.66
N GLN A 406 -23.83 8.76 12.33
CA GLN A 406 -23.20 7.84 13.29
C GLN A 406 -21.88 8.40 13.84
N LEU A 407 -21.01 8.93 12.96
CA LEU A 407 -19.66 9.32 13.34
C LEU A 407 -19.58 10.71 14.00
N ARG A 408 -20.27 11.71 13.42
CA ARG A 408 -20.18 13.13 13.82
C ARG A 408 -20.36 13.37 15.33
N PRO A 409 -21.39 12.82 16.01
CA PRO A 409 -21.57 13.05 17.45
C PRO A 409 -20.47 12.41 18.31
N ASN A 410 -19.77 11.39 17.79
CA ASN A 410 -18.76 10.64 18.52
C ASN A 410 -17.34 11.18 18.31
N LEU A 411 -17.10 12.12 17.38
CA LEU A 411 -15.74 12.65 17.10
C LEU A 411 -15.05 13.20 18.35
N ALA A 412 -15.76 13.94 19.21
CA ALA A 412 -15.19 14.48 20.45
C ALA A 412 -14.78 13.37 21.42
N LEU A 413 -15.60 12.31 21.54
CA LEU A 413 -15.28 11.14 22.35
C LEU A 413 -14.07 10.39 21.78
N LEU A 414 -14.01 10.20 20.46
CA LEU A 414 -12.87 9.53 19.80
C LEU A 414 -11.56 10.28 20.00
N MET A 415 -11.56 11.61 19.82
CA MET A 415 -10.35 12.41 20.06
C MET A 415 -9.95 12.39 21.53
N LYS A 416 -10.92 12.42 22.45
CA LYS A 416 -10.66 12.24 23.87
C LYS A 416 -10.04 10.88 24.16
N GLN A 417 -10.60 9.80 23.65
CA GLN A 417 -10.04 8.45 23.77
C GLN A 417 -8.62 8.38 23.16
N ALA A 418 -8.37 9.04 22.03
CA ALA A 418 -7.04 9.09 21.40
C ALA A 418 -6.00 9.95 22.15
N ASP A 419 -6.43 10.94 22.93
CA ASP A 419 -5.56 11.80 23.75
C ASP A 419 -5.32 11.21 25.15
N GLU A 420 -6.31 10.55 25.75
CA GLU A 420 -6.22 9.90 27.08
C GLU A 420 -5.53 8.54 27.02
N ASP A 421 -5.65 7.84 25.90
CA ASP A 421 -5.12 6.48 25.77
C ASP A 421 -3.69 6.48 25.22
N THR A 422 -2.78 5.85 25.95
CA THR A 422 -1.50 5.39 25.42
C THR A 422 -1.64 4.23 24.42
N ALA A 423 -2.84 3.65 24.26
CA ALA A 423 -3.09 2.57 23.30
C ALA A 423 -3.20 3.11 21.88
N SER A 424 -2.37 2.54 21.01
CA SER A 424 -2.30 2.83 19.58
C SER A 424 -3.62 2.68 18.82
N PHE A 425 -4.62 2.00 19.39
CA PHE A 425 -5.85 1.68 18.70
C PHE A 425 -6.79 2.89 18.54
N ALA A 426 -7.07 3.65 19.60
CA ALA A 426 -7.87 4.88 19.51
C ALA A 426 -7.24 5.89 18.54
N VAL A 427 -5.90 6.01 18.58
CA VAL A 427 -5.12 6.84 17.64
C VAL A 427 -5.26 6.33 16.21
N SER A 428 -5.22 5.01 15.98
CA SER A 428 -5.42 4.43 14.64
C SER A 428 -6.82 4.74 14.12
N LEU A 429 -7.86 4.57 14.93
CA LEU A 429 -9.24 4.90 14.54
C LEU A 429 -9.41 6.39 14.27
N ALA A 430 -8.83 7.25 15.09
CA ALA A 430 -8.81 8.69 14.88
C ALA A 430 -8.22 9.06 13.51
N ARG A 431 -7.10 8.45 13.11
CA ARG A 431 -6.50 8.65 11.78
C ARG A 431 -7.38 8.12 10.65
N GLU A 432 -8.10 7.04 10.87
CA GLU A 432 -9.01 6.46 9.87
C GLU A 432 -10.28 7.31 9.68
N VAL A 433 -10.73 8.07 10.69
CA VAL A 433 -11.95 8.91 10.62
C VAL A 433 -11.63 10.39 10.36
N LEU A 434 -10.48 10.88 10.84
CA LEU A 434 -9.99 12.25 10.75
C LEU A 434 -8.49 12.23 10.35
N PRO A 435 -8.15 11.95 9.08
CA PRO A 435 -6.76 11.77 8.64
C PRO A 435 -5.91 13.05 8.77
N GLU A 436 -6.53 14.21 8.79
CA GLU A 436 -5.87 15.52 8.96
C GLU A 436 -5.63 15.88 10.43
N ALA A 437 -6.21 15.12 11.37
CA ALA A 437 -5.98 15.35 12.79
C ALA A 437 -4.51 15.05 13.13
N PRO A 438 -3.90 15.87 14.01
CA PRO A 438 -2.50 15.72 14.34
C PRO A 438 -2.23 14.35 14.99
N VAL A 439 -1.05 13.83 14.70
CA VAL A 439 -0.66 12.46 15.10
C VAL A 439 0.14 12.44 16.40
N GLU A 440 0.84 13.53 16.73
CA GLU A 440 1.77 13.63 17.85
C GLU A 440 1.51 14.87 18.72
N GLY A 441 1.71 14.73 20.03
CA GLY A 441 1.63 15.81 21.01
C GLY A 441 1.42 15.29 22.43
N ALA A 442 1.98 15.95 23.44
CA ALA A 442 1.60 15.74 24.83
C ALA A 442 0.36 16.60 25.15
N GLY A 443 -0.70 15.99 25.68
CA GLY A 443 -1.92 16.70 26.11
C GLY A 443 -3.12 16.59 25.15
N PRO A 444 -4.20 17.36 25.37
CA PRO A 444 -5.47 17.27 24.63
C PRO A 444 -5.40 17.95 23.25
N PHE A 445 -4.32 17.73 22.50
CA PHE A 445 -4.04 18.47 21.28
C PHE A 445 -5.00 18.10 20.14
N ARG A 446 -5.52 16.87 20.08
CA ARG A 446 -6.52 16.48 19.07
C ARG A 446 -7.90 17.03 19.40
N GLN A 447 -8.28 17.07 20.67
CA GLN A 447 -9.50 17.75 21.08
C GLN A 447 -9.46 19.25 20.74
N ALA A 448 -8.33 19.92 21.01
CA ALA A 448 -8.15 21.32 20.66
C ALA A 448 -8.19 21.54 19.12
N TRP A 449 -7.56 20.65 18.36
CA TRP A 449 -7.63 20.67 16.90
C TRP A 449 -9.08 20.48 16.40
N LEU A 450 -9.82 19.51 16.95
CA LEU A 450 -11.20 19.25 16.57
C LEU A 450 -12.08 20.47 16.85
N GLU A 451 -11.92 21.12 18.00
CA GLU A 451 -12.69 22.32 18.34
C GLU A 451 -12.40 23.47 17.38
N ALA A 452 -11.13 23.70 17.04
CA ALA A 452 -10.73 24.74 16.10
C ALA A 452 -11.28 24.54 14.68
N HIS A 453 -11.53 23.29 14.27
CA HIS A 453 -11.98 22.95 12.91
C HIS A 453 -13.43 22.47 12.84
N ARG A 454 -14.15 22.39 13.96
CA ARG A 454 -15.48 21.74 14.07
C ARG A 454 -16.47 22.19 13.00
N THR A 455 -16.52 23.49 12.72
CA THR A 455 -17.44 24.10 11.75
C THR A 455 -16.97 23.97 10.29
N ALA A 456 -15.70 23.66 10.08
CA ALA A 456 -15.09 23.43 8.76
C ALA A 456 -15.07 21.95 8.36
N LEU A 457 -15.42 21.03 9.27
CA LEU A 457 -15.42 19.58 9.00
C LEU A 457 -16.59 19.16 8.10
N VAL A 458 -16.24 18.65 6.93
CA VAL A 458 -17.16 18.07 5.95
C VAL A 458 -16.93 16.56 5.88
N TYR A 459 -18.01 15.79 5.83
CA TYR A 459 -17.93 14.35 5.62
C TYR A 459 -17.72 14.04 4.13
N ASP A 460 -16.63 13.36 3.81
CA ASP A 460 -16.34 12.84 2.49
C ASP A 460 -16.94 11.43 2.39
N GLU A 461 -18.11 11.30 1.75
CA GLU A 461 -18.80 10.01 1.63
C GLU A 461 -18.00 8.97 0.84
N ASN A 462 -17.13 9.41 -0.08
CA ASN A 462 -16.32 8.53 -0.93
C ASN A 462 -15.14 7.92 -0.17
N ALA A 463 -14.55 8.68 0.75
CA ALA A 463 -13.45 8.22 1.60
C ALA A 463 -13.93 7.69 2.97
N GLY A 464 -15.12 8.12 3.40
CA GLY A 464 -15.72 7.74 4.68
C GLY A 464 -15.05 8.38 5.88
N VAL A 465 -14.55 9.59 5.68
CA VAL A 465 -13.77 10.35 6.66
C VAL A 465 -14.29 11.79 6.74
N PHE A 466 -13.92 12.52 7.78
CA PHE A 466 -14.09 13.97 7.82
C PHE A 466 -12.81 14.67 7.37
N ARG A 467 -12.97 15.72 6.57
CA ARG A 467 -11.89 16.59 6.10
C ARG A 467 -12.17 18.04 6.46
N VAL A 468 -11.13 18.84 6.63
CA VAL A 468 -11.25 20.29 6.74
C VAL A 468 -11.45 20.86 5.34
N LYS A 469 -12.48 21.69 5.18
CA LYS A 469 -12.81 22.35 3.91
C LYS A 469 -11.78 23.39 3.48
#